data_AF-A0A928Y1M1-F1
#
_entry.id   AF-A0A928Y1M1-F1
#
_cell.length_a   1.000
_cell.length_b   1.000
_cell.length_c   1.000
_cell.angle_alpha   90.00
_cell.angle_beta   90.00
_cell.angle_gamma   90.00
#
_symmetry.space_group_name_H-M   'P 1'
#
loop_
_entity.id
_entity.type
_entity.pdbx_description
1 polymer ?
#
loop_
_entity_poly.entity_id
_entity_poly.type
_entity_poly.pdbx_seq_one_letter_code
_entity_poly.pdbx_strand_id
1 'polypeptide(L)'
;MLRHIPYLSRIRRPERWFPGTALATIVGAVSVAGIALVADEQPVRVGAYGNIEAHPQINRSALDLFDSEKDAHEYLHRASLSGEPTWGVAWDASDGIQPILQNVAVKKKKTARQWIIDGGFSADEPEGPQALRHFYDPTDGTTPWLTDIVVSTVVRNPEISLLDWVGDKDDPSLAQDYSWPDAKEYFRSALADATPANELYGKAWRGVGETVHAIGDLALPAHVRNDGHAKELGDPDPVEVSTTANMIESQASGEWAPLNYDQDVLKLMHDLAAWTNANFLSKDTVPLSGKPASANGKSAYASPTWAD
;
A
#
# COMPACT_ATOMS: atom_id res chain seq x y z
N MET A 1 12.55 53.04 2.04
CA MET A 1 13.19 52.67 0.76
C MET A 1 12.66 51.31 0.36
N LEU A 2 11.81 51.30 -0.67
CA LEU A 2 11.25 50.12 -1.32
C LEU A 2 12.35 49.31 -2.02
N ARG A 3 12.35 47.98 -1.88
CA ARG A 3 12.84 47.09 -2.94
C ARG A 3 11.90 45.91 -3.12
N HIS A 4 11.48 45.78 -4.38
CA HIS A 4 10.58 44.82 -4.98
C HIS A 4 11.11 43.38 -4.95
N ILE A 5 10.20 42.43 -4.76
CA ILE A 5 10.28 41.08 -5.35
C ILE A 5 8.91 40.79 -5.98
N PRO A 6 8.81 40.50 -7.30
CA PRO A 6 7.54 40.21 -7.96
C PRO A 6 7.16 38.72 -7.88
N TYR A 7 5.85 38.52 -7.91
CA TYR A 7 5.06 37.31 -7.76
C TYR A 7 4.87 36.57 -9.11
N LEU A 8 4.77 35.24 -9.02
CA LEU A 8 3.97 34.27 -9.79
C LEU A 8 3.77 34.39 -11.32
N SER A 9 3.97 33.25 -12.01
CA SER A 9 2.87 32.52 -12.69
C SER A 9 3.38 31.32 -13.48
N ARG A 10 2.80 30.13 -13.27
CA ARG A 10 2.50 29.14 -14.31
C ARG A 10 1.66 27.98 -13.75
N ILE A 11 0.37 28.23 -13.63
CA ILE A 11 -0.66 27.19 -13.64
C ILE A 11 -1.02 26.98 -15.11
N ARG A 12 -0.74 25.81 -15.69
CA ARG A 12 -1.26 25.44 -17.01
C ARG A 12 -2.53 24.60 -16.83
N ARG A 13 -3.63 25.09 -17.40
CA ARG A 13 -4.84 24.30 -17.66
C ARG A 13 -4.65 23.54 -18.98
N PRO A 14 -5.20 22.33 -19.15
CA PRO A 14 -5.33 21.72 -20.47
C PRO A 14 -6.63 22.16 -21.15
N GLU A 15 -6.49 22.74 -22.35
CA GLU A 15 -7.58 23.01 -23.28
C GLU A 15 -7.96 21.75 -24.07
N ARG A 16 -9.27 21.57 -24.26
CA ARG A 16 -9.88 20.61 -25.19
C ARG A 16 -9.62 21.03 -26.63
N TRP A 17 -9.21 20.09 -27.49
CA TRP A 17 -9.39 20.18 -28.95
C TRP A 17 -9.66 18.78 -29.53
N PHE A 18 -10.79 18.63 -30.23
CA PHE A 18 -11.05 17.60 -31.23
C PHE A 18 -10.94 18.27 -32.61
N PRO A 19 -10.30 17.61 -33.60
CA PRO A 19 -11.03 17.06 -34.75
C PRO A 19 -10.46 15.67 -35.11
N GLY A 20 -11.14 14.70 -35.72
CA GLY A 20 -12.00 14.74 -36.89
C GLY A 20 -11.45 13.72 -37.93
N THR A 21 -12.23 12.67 -38.21
CA THR A 21 -12.36 11.91 -39.48
C THR A 21 -11.20 11.08 -40.10
N ALA A 22 -11.54 9.78 -40.28
CA ALA A 22 -11.52 8.98 -41.52
C ALA A 22 -10.31 8.07 -41.91
N LEU A 23 -10.67 6.83 -42.31
CA LEU A 23 -10.10 5.84 -43.28
C LEU A 23 -10.08 4.43 -42.65
N ALA A 24 -10.95 3.46 -42.97
CA ALA A 24 -11.32 2.79 -44.24
C ALA A 24 -10.30 1.76 -44.77
N THR A 25 -10.64 0.47 -44.53
CA THR A 25 -10.57 -0.71 -45.43
C THR A 25 -9.20 -1.32 -45.82
N ILE A 26 -9.01 -2.64 -45.56
CA ILE A 26 -8.86 -3.73 -46.58
C ILE A 26 -8.52 -5.10 -45.91
N VAL A 27 -9.45 -6.04 -46.11
CA VAL A 27 -9.38 -7.47 -46.50
C VAL A 27 -8.17 -8.34 -46.09
N GLY A 28 -8.45 -9.50 -45.47
CA GLY A 28 -7.56 -10.66 -45.49
C GLY A 28 -8.08 -11.84 -44.65
N ALA A 29 -9.02 -12.60 -45.18
CA ALA A 29 -9.51 -13.83 -44.57
C ALA A 29 -8.45 -14.94 -44.61
N VAL A 30 -8.13 -15.53 -43.45
CA VAL A 30 -7.73 -16.94 -43.35
C VAL A 30 -8.55 -17.58 -42.25
N SER A 31 -9.48 -18.42 -42.67
CA SER A 31 -10.23 -19.33 -41.83
C SER A 31 -9.41 -20.60 -41.63
N VAL A 32 -9.08 -20.93 -40.37
CA VAL A 32 -9.04 -22.33 -39.92
C VAL A 32 -9.59 -22.34 -38.50
N ALA A 33 -10.71 -23.05 -38.34
CA ALA A 33 -11.43 -23.25 -37.10
C ALA A 33 -10.53 -23.89 -36.04
N GLY A 34 -10.56 -23.33 -34.83
CA GLY A 34 -9.88 -23.89 -33.66
C GLY A 34 -10.32 -23.18 -32.40
N ILE A 35 -11.51 -23.56 -31.89
CA ILE A 35 -11.97 -23.34 -30.51
C ILE A 35 -12.15 -21.86 -30.14
N ALA A 36 -13.36 -21.34 -30.40
CA ALA A 36 -13.88 -20.19 -29.67
C ALA A 36 -14.21 -20.64 -28.24
N LEU A 37 -13.21 -20.65 -27.37
CA LEU A 37 -13.45 -20.37 -25.96
C LEU A 37 -13.60 -18.86 -25.88
N VAL A 38 -14.86 -18.40 -25.93
CA VAL A 38 -15.21 -17.11 -25.35
C VAL A 38 -14.97 -17.29 -23.86
N ALA A 39 -13.72 -17.10 -23.44
CA ALA A 39 -13.41 -16.81 -22.06
C ALA A 39 -14.17 -15.52 -21.77
N ASP A 40 -15.17 -15.63 -20.92
CA ASP A 40 -15.84 -14.52 -20.29
C ASP A 40 -14.74 -13.66 -19.64
N GLU A 41 -14.28 -12.62 -20.35
CA GLU A 41 -13.34 -11.62 -19.85
C GLU A 41 -14.08 -10.78 -18.79
N GLN A 42 -14.44 -11.42 -17.67
CA GLN A 42 -14.76 -10.71 -16.47
C GLN A 42 -13.47 -9.98 -16.08
N PRO A 43 -13.48 -8.64 -15.94
CA PRO A 43 -12.31 -7.92 -15.47
C PRO A 43 -11.88 -8.56 -14.15
N VAL A 44 -10.65 -9.09 -14.11
CA VAL A 44 -10.06 -9.63 -12.89
C VAL A 44 -10.13 -8.52 -11.86
N ARG A 45 -10.97 -8.70 -10.85
CA ARG A 45 -11.09 -7.77 -9.73
C ARG A 45 -9.87 -8.03 -8.85
N VAL A 46 -9.01 -7.03 -8.73
CA VAL A 46 -7.95 -7.00 -7.74
C VAL A 46 -8.49 -6.11 -6.63
N GLY A 47 -9.17 -6.67 -5.65
CA GLY A 47 -9.32 -6.05 -4.34
C GLY A 47 -8.01 -6.17 -3.56
N ALA A 48 -7.90 -5.35 -2.53
CA ALA A 48 -6.87 -5.48 -1.53
C ALA A 48 -7.48 -6.20 -0.32
N TYR A 49 -6.81 -7.21 0.25
CA TYR A 49 -7.47 -8.19 1.12
C TYR A 49 -6.87 -8.19 2.53
N GLY A 50 -7.72 -8.36 3.55
CA GLY A 50 -7.39 -8.08 4.96
C GLY A 50 -7.59 -6.61 5.37
N ASN A 51 -7.65 -5.71 4.38
CA ASN A 51 -7.76 -4.25 4.50
C ASN A 51 -8.91 -3.71 5.36
N ILE A 52 -10.07 -4.36 5.40
CA ILE A 52 -11.28 -3.84 6.07
C ILE A 52 -11.05 -3.69 7.58
N GLU A 53 -10.35 -4.65 8.19
CA GLU A 53 -10.23 -4.71 9.65
C GLU A 53 -8.78 -4.86 10.13
N ALA A 54 -7.91 -5.58 9.42
CA ALA A 54 -6.58 -5.92 9.91
C ALA A 54 -5.68 -4.69 10.01
N HIS A 55 -5.41 -4.01 8.89
CA HIS A 55 -4.56 -2.83 8.87
C HIS A 55 -5.10 -1.67 9.71
N PRO A 56 -6.41 -1.32 9.66
CA PRO A 56 -6.98 -0.33 10.58
C PRO A 56 -6.78 -0.69 12.06
N GLN A 57 -6.88 -1.98 12.42
CA GLN A 57 -6.63 -2.43 13.79
C GLN A 57 -5.14 -2.43 14.16
N ILE A 58 -4.23 -2.77 13.25
CA ILE A 58 -2.78 -2.64 13.44
C ILE A 58 -2.44 -1.17 13.71
N ASN A 59 -2.92 -0.27 12.86
CA ASN A 59 -2.73 1.17 13.03
C ASN A 59 -3.28 1.66 14.37
N ARG A 60 -4.50 1.24 14.74
CA ARG A 60 -5.08 1.55 16.06
C ARG A 60 -4.19 1.09 17.20
N SER A 61 -3.73 -0.16 17.17
CA SER A 61 -2.90 -0.75 18.22
C SER A 61 -1.55 -0.03 18.35
N ALA A 62 -0.93 0.34 17.24
CA ALA A 62 0.29 1.14 17.22
C ALA A 62 0.09 2.54 17.86
N LEU A 63 -1.06 3.16 17.62
CA LEU A 63 -1.41 4.45 18.24
C LEU A 63 -1.76 4.33 19.73
N ASP A 64 -2.39 3.23 20.15
CA ASP A 64 -2.65 2.94 21.57
C ASP A 64 -1.33 2.78 22.33
N LEU A 65 -0.38 2.06 21.75
CA LEU A 65 0.98 1.95 22.28
C LEU A 65 1.67 3.32 22.36
N PHE A 66 1.65 4.08 21.27
CA PHE A 66 2.21 5.44 21.25
C PHE A 66 1.63 6.31 22.38
N ASP A 67 0.30 6.30 22.57
CA ASP A 67 -0.35 7.08 23.62
C ASP A 67 0.05 6.62 25.03
N SER A 68 0.35 5.33 25.21
CA SER A 68 0.83 4.80 26.50
C SER A 68 2.27 5.20 26.82
N GLU A 69 3.10 5.46 25.80
CA GLU A 69 4.53 5.74 25.95
C GLU A 69 4.90 7.23 25.83
N LYS A 70 4.10 8.02 25.10
CA LYS A 70 4.44 9.43 24.77
C LYS A 70 4.70 10.31 26.00
N ASP A 71 4.10 10.01 27.14
CA ASP A 71 4.23 10.79 28.37
C ASP A 71 5.62 10.63 29.01
N ALA A 72 6.32 9.53 28.71
CA ALA A 72 7.72 9.34 29.09
C ALA A 72 8.69 10.14 28.20
N HIS A 73 8.22 10.67 27.07
CA HIS A 73 9.05 11.34 26.08
C HIS A 73 9.03 12.87 26.25
N GLU A 74 10.22 13.48 26.31
CA GLU A 74 10.41 14.92 26.57
C GLU A 74 9.57 15.80 25.63
N TYR A 75 9.51 15.46 24.35
CA TYR A 75 8.84 16.26 23.32
C TYR A 75 7.40 15.85 23.04
N LEU A 76 7.02 14.60 23.34
CA LEU A 76 5.75 14.02 22.87
C LEU A 76 4.67 13.98 23.96
N HIS A 77 5.00 14.25 25.23
CA HIS A 77 4.03 14.26 26.33
C HIS A 77 2.85 15.23 26.10
N ARG A 78 3.01 16.25 25.26
CA ARG A 78 1.94 17.20 24.89
C ARG A 78 1.23 16.88 23.58
N ALA A 79 1.70 15.88 22.84
CA ALA A 79 1.06 15.46 21.62
C ALA A 79 -0.33 14.90 21.94
N SER A 80 -1.31 15.22 21.08
CA SER A 80 -2.65 14.66 21.14
C SER A 80 -3.07 14.22 19.75
N LEU A 81 -3.26 12.91 19.60
CA LEU A 81 -3.77 12.32 18.36
C LEU A 81 -5.30 12.49 18.23
N SER A 82 -5.97 12.79 19.34
CA SER A 82 -7.41 13.02 19.45
C SER A 82 -7.75 14.51 19.56
N GLY A 83 -6.82 15.38 19.17
CA GLY A 83 -7.00 16.84 19.17
C GLY A 83 -7.95 17.34 18.08
N GLU A 84 -7.83 18.62 17.75
CA GLU A 84 -8.71 19.28 16.78
C GLU A 84 -8.73 18.56 15.41
N PRO A 85 -9.92 18.18 14.89
CA PRO A 85 -10.03 17.55 13.59
C PRO A 85 -9.52 18.46 12.47
N THR A 86 -8.87 17.85 11.48
CA THR A 86 -8.31 18.52 10.31
C THR A 86 -9.00 18.05 9.03
N TRP A 87 -9.08 18.93 8.05
CA TRP A 87 -9.60 18.57 6.73
C TRP A 87 -8.61 17.68 5.98
N GLY A 88 -9.10 16.90 5.04
CA GLY A 88 -8.30 16.08 4.14
C GLY A 88 -9.17 15.34 3.13
N VAL A 89 -8.55 14.45 2.37
CA VAL A 89 -9.23 13.58 1.40
C VAL A 89 -9.04 12.13 1.84
N ALA A 90 -10.16 11.42 2.05
CA ALA A 90 -10.17 10.03 2.50
C ALA A 90 -11.05 9.16 1.61
N TRP A 91 -10.71 7.88 1.63
CA TRP A 91 -11.61 6.77 1.35
C TRP A 91 -11.52 5.84 2.57
N ASP A 92 -12.61 5.69 3.33
CA ASP A 92 -12.60 4.82 4.52
C ASP A 92 -13.53 3.62 4.36
N ALA A 93 -13.45 2.66 5.28
CA ALA A 93 -14.21 1.43 5.21
C ALA A 93 -15.73 1.65 5.07
N SER A 94 -16.26 2.80 5.54
CA SER A 94 -17.68 3.13 5.40
C SER A 94 -18.09 3.53 3.97
N ASP A 95 -17.12 3.92 3.13
CA ASP A 95 -17.32 4.22 1.71
C ASP A 95 -17.35 2.94 0.84
N GLY A 96 -16.92 1.80 1.41
CA GLY A 96 -16.96 0.47 0.79
C GLY A 96 -15.79 0.16 -0.14
N ILE A 97 -15.91 -0.92 -0.91
CA ILE A 97 -14.92 -1.40 -1.89
C ILE A 97 -15.42 -1.03 -3.29
N GLN A 98 -14.56 -0.42 -4.11
CA GLN A 98 -14.91 -0.02 -5.49
C GLN A 98 -14.12 -0.82 -6.54
N PRO A 99 -14.72 -1.12 -7.70
CA PRO A 99 -13.97 -1.69 -8.80
C PRO A 99 -13.00 -0.66 -9.42
N ILE A 100 -11.78 -1.15 -9.66
CA ILE A 100 -10.68 -0.67 -10.48
C ILE A 100 -11.04 0.59 -11.30
N LEU A 101 -10.41 1.73 -10.97
CA LEU A 101 -10.32 2.98 -11.75
C LEU A 101 -11.25 4.16 -11.36
N GLN A 102 -11.63 4.34 -10.10
CA GLN A 102 -12.10 5.66 -9.65
C GLN A 102 -11.31 6.19 -8.46
N ASN A 103 -10.55 7.26 -8.68
CA ASN A 103 -10.04 8.10 -7.61
C ASN A 103 -11.24 8.82 -7.00
N VAL A 104 -11.84 8.26 -5.96
CA VAL A 104 -12.94 8.92 -5.28
C VAL A 104 -12.38 9.76 -4.14
N ALA A 105 -12.23 11.05 -4.42
CA ALA A 105 -11.81 12.03 -3.43
C ALA A 105 -13.01 12.48 -2.60
N VAL A 106 -13.19 11.91 -1.39
CA VAL A 106 -14.18 12.42 -0.43
C VAL A 106 -13.48 13.34 0.58
N LYS A 107 -13.88 14.61 0.59
CA LYS A 107 -13.40 15.56 1.60
C LYS A 107 -14.01 15.21 2.95
N LYS A 108 -13.17 14.91 3.94
CA LYS A 108 -13.58 14.57 5.31
C LYS A 108 -12.83 15.43 6.33
N LYS A 109 -13.39 15.53 7.54
CA LYS A 109 -12.74 16.19 8.68
C LYS A 109 -12.57 15.17 9.80
N LYS A 110 -11.32 14.85 10.13
CA LYS A 110 -10.98 13.77 11.07
C LYS A 110 -9.84 14.18 12.00
N THR A 111 -9.74 13.56 13.17
CA THR A 111 -8.58 13.72 14.05
C THR A 111 -7.35 13.05 13.44
N ALA A 112 -6.14 13.36 13.92
CA ALA A 112 -4.93 12.67 13.49
C ALA A 112 -5.02 11.15 13.69
N ARG A 113 -5.58 10.72 14.84
CA ARG A 113 -5.84 9.31 15.13
C ARG A 113 -6.70 8.65 14.05
N GLN A 114 -7.81 9.29 13.68
CA GLN A 114 -8.73 8.76 12.67
C GLN A 114 -8.07 8.71 11.28
N TRP A 115 -7.34 9.76 10.88
CA TRP A 115 -6.61 9.75 9.61
C TRP A 115 -5.60 8.61 9.52
N ILE A 116 -4.85 8.35 10.60
CA ILE A 116 -3.85 7.28 10.63
C ILE A 116 -4.53 5.91 10.64
N ILE A 117 -5.59 5.70 11.42
CA ILE A 117 -6.36 4.43 11.42
C ILE A 117 -6.93 4.15 10.04
N ASP A 118 -7.59 5.14 9.42
CA ASP A 118 -8.22 4.96 8.12
C ASP A 118 -7.19 4.82 6.99
N GLY A 119 -5.98 5.36 7.17
CA GLY A 119 -4.84 5.10 6.28
C GLY A 119 -4.47 3.61 6.19
N GLY A 120 -4.82 2.81 7.20
CA GLY A 120 -4.71 1.35 7.16
C GLY A 120 -5.56 0.74 6.05
N PHE A 121 -6.70 1.35 5.74
CA PHE A 121 -7.63 0.90 4.70
C PHE A 121 -7.38 1.60 3.35
N SER A 122 -6.96 2.87 3.36
CA SER A 122 -6.86 3.65 2.12
C SER A 122 -5.60 3.38 1.27
N ALA A 123 -4.63 2.65 1.82
CA ALA A 123 -3.50 2.15 1.04
C ALA A 123 -3.90 1.03 0.05
N ASP A 124 -5.03 0.39 0.35
CA ASP A 124 -5.61 -0.77 -0.33
C ASP A 124 -6.76 -0.37 -1.28
N GLU A 125 -7.55 0.63 -0.86
CA GLU A 125 -8.77 1.07 -1.53
C GLU A 125 -8.76 2.59 -1.74
N PRO A 126 -9.38 3.10 -2.82
CA PRO A 126 -10.23 2.41 -3.80
C PRO A 126 -9.46 1.86 -5.01
N GLU A 127 -8.14 1.96 -5.01
CA GLU A 127 -7.31 1.72 -6.18
C GLU A 127 -6.78 0.28 -6.17
N GLY A 128 -7.66 -0.68 -6.49
CA GLY A 128 -7.32 -2.11 -6.52
C GLY A 128 -5.97 -2.51 -7.16
N PRO A 129 -5.49 -1.86 -8.26
CA PRO A 129 -4.15 -2.11 -8.79
C PRO A 129 -2.97 -1.77 -7.86
N GLN A 130 -3.18 -0.99 -6.79
CA GLN A 130 -2.15 -0.71 -5.77
C GLN A 130 -1.70 -1.99 -5.06
N ALA A 131 -2.55 -3.01 -4.98
CA ALA A 131 -2.22 -4.31 -4.40
C ALA A 131 -0.96 -4.95 -5.02
N LEU A 132 -0.68 -4.67 -6.29
CA LEU A 132 0.52 -5.18 -6.96
C LEU A 132 1.82 -4.56 -6.44
N ARG A 133 1.74 -3.46 -5.67
CA ARG A 133 2.88 -2.74 -5.08
C ARG A 133 3.11 -3.10 -3.61
N HIS A 134 2.27 -3.93 -2.99
CA HIS A 134 2.41 -4.33 -1.58
C HIS A 134 3.50 -5.38 -1.32
N PHE A 135 4.34 -5.66 -2.32
CA PHE A 135 5.34 -6.71 -2.26
C PHE A 135 6.77 -6.14 -2.30
N TYR A 136 7.65 -6.72 -1.50
CA TYR A 136 9.08 -6.41 -1.51
C TYR A 136 9.93 -7.63 -1.11
N ASP A 137 10.61 -8.26 -2.06
CA ASP A 137 11.59 -9.32 -1.77
C ASP A 137 12.95 -8.70 -1.39
N PRO A 138 13.37 -8.76 -0.10
CA PRO A 138 14.63 -8.17 0.35
C PRO A 138 15.86 -8.97 -0.11
N THR A 139 15.67 -10.16 -0.69
CA THR A 139 16.75 -11.04 -1.15
C THR A 139 17.05 -10.89 -2.64
N ASP A 140 16.15 -10.24 -3.39
CA ASP A 140 16.28 -10.02 -4.83
C ASP A 140 16.64 -8.56 -5.16
N GLY A 141 17.92 -8.30 -5.44
CA GLY A 141 18.38 -6.98 -5.83
C GLY A 141 18.04 -6.56 -7.27
N THR A 142 17.44 -7.44 -8.08
CA THR A 142 17.13 -7.18 -9.50
C THR A 142 15.63 -7.00 -9.73
N THR A 143 14.82 -7.86 -9.13
CA THR A 143 13.36 -7.85 -9.25
C THR A 143 12.69 -7.90 -7.87
N PRO A 144 12.87 -6.87 -7.02
CA PRO A 144 12.34 -6.85 -5.66
C PRO A 144 10.80 -6.69 -5.58
N TRP A 145 10.08 -6.56 -6.70
CA TRP A 145 8.63 -6.39 -6.75
C TRP A 145 7.92 -7.71 -7.11
N LEU A 146 6.59 -7.76 -6.96
CA LEU A 146 5.77 -8.94 -7.28
C LEU A 146 6.09 -9.50 -8.67
N THR A 147 6.39 -10.80 -8.79
CA THR A 147 6.79 -11.40 -10.09
C THR A 147 5.95 -12.60 -10.51
N ASP A 148 5.17 -13.20 -9.61
CA ASP A 148 4.60 -14.53 -9.78
C ASP A 148 3.10 -14.54 -10.11
N ILE A 149 2.45 -13.37 -10.18
CA ILE A 149 1.08 -13.24 -10.66
C ILE A 149 1.04 -12.93 -12.16
N VAL A 150 0.22 -13.68 -12.90
CA VAL A 150 -0.07 -13.37 -14.31
C VAL A 150 -1.09 -12.23 -14.36
N VAL A 151 -0.57 -11.03 -14.50
CA VAL A 151 -1.34 -9.80 -14.78
C VAL A 151 -2.00 -9.86 -16.16
N SER A 152 -3.26 -9.41 -16.25
CA SER A 152 -4.04 -9.43 -17.49
C SER A 152 -3.57 -8.37 -18.50
N THR A 153 -4.11 -8.36 -19.72
CA THR A 153 -3.86 -7.28 -20.69
C THR A 153 -4.37 -5.90 -20.23
N VAL A 154 -5.25 -5.87 -19.23
CA VAL A 154 -5.92 -4.66 -18.71
C VAL A 154 -5.19 -4.08 -17.49
N VAL A 155 -4.64 -4.92 -16.61
CA VAL A 155 -3.88 -4.49 -15.43
C VAL A 155 -2.44 -4.93 -15.63
N ARG A 156 -1.52 -3.98 -15.82
CA ARG A 156 -0.08 -4.29 -15.94
C ARG A 156 0.57 -4.34 -14.56
N ASN A 157 1.59 -5.18 -14.43
CA ASN A 157 2.46 -5.13 -13.26
C ASN A 157 3.26 -3.82 -13.32
N PRO A 158 3.21 -2.99 -12.28
CA PRO A 158 3.92 -1.71 -12.28
C PRO A 158 5.44 -1.85 -12.19
N GLU A 159 5.96 -3.03 -11.85
CA GLU A 159 7.40 -3.26 -11.61
C GLU A 159 7.96 -2.31 -10.54
N ILE A 160 7.16 -2.10 -9.49
CA ILE A 160 7.45 -1.23 -8.35
C ILE A 160 7.28 -2.06 -7.09
N SER A 161 8.32 -2.07 -6.26
CA SER A 161 8.28 -2.71 -4.95
C SER A 161 7.61 -1.82 -3.90
N LEU A 162 7.20 -2.41 -2.78
CA LEU A 162 6.60 -1.67 -1.67
C LEU A 162 7.52 -0.56 -1.13
N LEU A 163 8.82 -0.83 -1.02
CA LEU A 163 9.80 0.18 -0.58
C LEU A 163 9.95 1.32 -1.59
N ASP A 164 9.94 0.99 -2.89
CA ASP A 164 9.96 2.01 -3.94
C ASP A 164 8.69 2.88 -3.88
N TRP A 165 7.52 2.25 -3.70
CA TRP A 165 6.24 2.95 -3.65
C TRP A 165 6.12 3.88 -2.43
N VAL A 166 6.48 3.39 -1.24
CA VAL A 166 6.50 4.20 0.00
C VAL A 166 7.61 5.26 -0.04
N GLY A 167 8.70 4.95 -0.75
CA GLY A 167 9.87 5.80 -0.95
C GLY A 167 9.76 6.85 -2.05
N ASP A 168 8.56 7.06 -2.64
CA ASP A 168 8.27 8.07 -3.66
C ASP A 168 8.83 7.76 -5.07
N LYS A 169 8.79 6.49 -5.48
CA LYS A 169 8.93 6.12 -6.90
C LYS A 169 7.57 6.22 -7.58
N ASP A 170 7.36 7.33 -8.27
CA ASP A 170 6.11 7.62 -8.97
C ASP A 170 5.92 6.73 -10.22
N ASP A 171 4.69 6.28 -10.42
CA ASP A 171 4.21 5.62 -11.63
C ASP A 171 3.20 6.56 -12.31
N PRO A 172 3.51 7.13 -13.48
CA PRO A 172 2.60 8.07 -14.15
C PRO A 172 1.25 7.44 -14.54
N SER A 173 1.10 6.12 -14.47
CA SER A 173 -0.17 5.43 -14.72
C SER A 173 -1.07 5.32 -13.48
N LEU A 174 -0.52 5.41 -12.27
CA LEU A 174 -1.19 5.32 -10.97
C LEU A 174 -0.40 6.14 -9.95
N ALA A 175 -0.73 7.43 -9.84
CA ALA A 175 -0.03 8.36 -8.97
C ALA A 175 -0.07 7.90 -7.51
N GLN A 176 1.06 8.03 -6.81
CA GLN A 176 1.15 7.84 -5.37
C GLN A 176 1.16 9.22 -4.69
N ASP A 177 0.05 9.60 -4.06
CA ASP A 177 -0.15 10.94 -3.48
C ASP A 177 0.19 11.01 -1.97
N TYR A 178 0.54 9.88 -1.35
CA TYR A 178 0.62 9.70 0.11
C TYR A 178 1.87 8.93 0.57
N SER A 179 2.97 9.04 -0.18
CA SER A 179 4.26 8.44 0.18
C SER A 179 4.81 9.01 1.51
N TRP A 180 5.83 8.36 2.07
CA TRP A 180 6.49 8.86 3.29
C TRP A 180 7.12 10.25 3.09
N PRO A 181 7.81 10.55 1.97
CA PRO A 181 8.21 11.91 1.62
C PRO A 181 7.04 12.91 1.53
N ASP A 182 5.93 12.53 0.89
CA ASP A 182 4.75 13.40 0.77
C ASP A 182 4.16 13.74 2.13
N ALA A 183 4.03 12.75 3.02
CA ALA A 183 3.51 12.97 4.37
C ALA A 183 4.31 14.05 5.12
N LYS A 184 5.65 14.02 5.01
CA LYS A 184 6.54 15.01 5.60
C LYS A 184 6.38 16.39 4.96
N GLU A 185 6.28 16.45 3.63
CA GLU A 185 6.13 17.72 2.92
C GLU A 185 4.75 18.35 3.16
N TYR A 186 3.68 17.56 3.19
CA TYR A 186 2.36 18.01 3.59
C TYR A 186 2.36 18.56 5.01
N PHE A 187 3.00 17.87 5.96
CA PHE A 187 3.08 18.36 7.34
C PHE A 187 3.83 19.68 7.42
N ARG A 188 4.99 19.77 6.75
CA ARG A 188 5.78 21.00 6.66
C ARG A 188 4.97 22.16 6.08
N SER A 189 4.26 21.90 4.99
CA SER A 189 3.42 22.89 4.32
C SER A 189 2.20 23.29 5.17
N ALA A 190 1.61 22.34 5.90
CA ALA A 190 0.49 22.59 6.81
C ALA A 190 0.87 23.51 7.97
N LEU A 191 2.10 23.37 8.51
CA LEU A 191 2.65 24.24 9.54
C LEU A 191 2.95 25.66 9.03
N ALA A 192 3.27 25.81 7.75
CA ALA A 192 3.56 27.09 7.12
C ALA A 192 2.28 27.86 6.70
N ASP A 193 1.14 27.17 6.60
CA ASP A 193 -0.15 27.76 6.26
C ASP A 193 -0.79 28.45 7.49
N ALA A 194 -1.28 29.68 7.30
CA ALA A 194 -1.95 30.44 8.34
C ALA A 194 -3.36 29.89 8.67
N THR A 195 -3.91 29.03 7.81
CA THR A 195 -5.22 28.41 7.96
C THR A 195 -5.12 27.22 8.92
N PRO A 196 -5.71 27.31 10.12
CA PRO A 196 -5.73 26.17 11.04
C PRO A 196 -6.53 25.02 10.44
N ALA A 197 -6.14 23.78 10.77
CA ALA A 197 -6.86 22.57 10.37
C ALA A 197 -7.05 22.41 8.84
N ASN A 198 -6.16 22.98 8.03
CA ASN A 198 -6.18 22.89 6.57
C ASN A 198 -6.02 21.43 6.07
N GLU A 199 -6.27 21.24 4.78
CA GLU A 199 -6.27 19.92 4.13
C GLU A 199 -4.91 19.20 4.16
N LEU A 200 -3.81 19.94 4.28
CA LEU A 200 -2.47 19.37 4.28
C LEU A 200 -2.20 18.57 5.55
N TYR A 201 -2.83 18.93 6.69
CA TYR A 201 -2.75 18.09 7.88
C TYR A 201 -3.41 16.72 7.64
N GLY A 202 -4.61 16.67 7.07
CA GLY A 202 -5.27 15.40 6.79
C GLY A 202 -4.48 14.55 5.79
N LYS A 203 -3.87 15.17 4.77
CA LYS A 203 -2.99 14.45 3.85
C LYS A 203 -1.74 13.91 4.54
N ALA A 204 -1.10 14.70 5.40
CA ALA A 204 0.07 14.27 6.16
C ALA A 204 -0.25 13.05 7.04
N TRP A 205 -1.33 13.12 7.82
CA TRP A 205 -1.71 12.03 8.72
C TRP A 205 -2.19 10.78 7.98
N ARG A 206 -2.84 10.94 6.83
CA ARG A 206 -3.17 9.81 5.94
C ARG A 206 -1.90 9.12 5.44
N GLY A 207 -0.91 9.86 4.93
CA GLY A 207 0.35 9.29 4.47
C GLY A 207 1.12 8.55 5.58
N VAL A 208 1.03 9.01 6.82
CA VAL A 208 1.52 8.24 7.98
C VAL A 208 0.77 6.91 8.11
N GLY A 209 -0.56 6.91 8.05
CA GLY A 209 -1.38 5.69 8.13
C GLY A 209 -1.09 4.68 7.02
N GLU A 210 -0.92 5.14 5.78
CA GLU A 210 -0.57 4.27 4.64
C GLU A 210 0.88 3.75 4.74
N THR A 211 1.79 4.52 5.34
CA THR A 211 3.14 4.03 5.67
C THR A 211 3.08 2.91 6.72
N VAL A 212 2.23 3.03 7.74
CA VAL A 212 2.05 1.97 8.74
C VAL A 212 1.39 0.73 8.14
N HIS A 213 0.45 0.90 7.21
CA HIS A 213 -0.09 -0.21 6.41
C HIS A 213 1.05 -0.99 5.72
N ALA A 214 1.92 -0.28 5.00
CA ALA A 214 3.06 -0.90 4.31
C ALA A 214 4.03 -1.59 5.26
N ILE A 215 4.25 -1.06 6.47
CA ILE A 215 5.03 -1.75 7.51
C ILE A 215 4.35 -3.08 7.91
N GLY A 216 3.01 -3.09 7.99
CA GLY A 216 2.21 -4.29 8.24
C GLY A 216 2.40 -5.36 7.17
N ASP A 217 2.39 -4.98 5.88
CA ASP A 217 2.65 -5.92 4.79
C ASP A 217 4.03 -6.57 4.91
N LEU A 218 5.06 -5.80 5.27
CA LEU A 218 6.42 -6.32 5.44
C LEU A 218 6.57 -7.25 6.65
N ALA A 219 5.59 -7.29 7.55
CA ALA A 219 5.48 -8.28 8.62
C ALA A 219 4.76 -9.56 8.16
N LEU A 220 4.24 -9.60 6.93
CA LEU A 220 3.55 -10.75 6.35
C LEU A 220 4.45 -11.52 5.36
N PRO A 221 4.69 -12.84 5.56
CA PRO A 221 5.68 -13.57 4.77
C PRO A 221 5.41 -13.64 3.27
N ALA A 222 4.14 -13.57 2.85
CA ALA A 222 3.78 -13.58 1.43
C ALA A 222 4.25 -12.31 0.70
N HIS A 223 4.16 -11.14 1.35
CA HIS A 223 4.52 -9.85 0.79
C HIS A 223 6.04 -9.70 0.63
N VAL A 224 6.81 -10.34 1.52
CA VAL A 224 8.28 -10.28 1.48
C VAL A 224 8.93 -11.36 0.63
N ARG A 225 8.13 -12.18 -0.06
CA ARG A 225 8.60 -13.28 -0.93
C ARG A 225 8.11 -13.16 -2.36
N ASN A 226 7.37 -12.09 -2.66
CA ASN A 226 6.65 -11.91 -3.90
C ASN A 226 5.71 -13.10 -4.18
N ASP A 227 4.98 -13.56 -3.16
CA ASP A 227 4.02 -14.65 -3.29
C ASP A 227 2.63 -14.06 -3.55
N GLY A 228 2.25 -13.88 -4.82
CA GLY A 228 0.99 -13.25 -5.21
C GLY A 228 -0.22 -14.10 -4.88
N HIS A 229 -1.21 -13.53 -4.19
CA HIS A 229 -2.34 -14.30 -3.63
C HIS A 229 -3.70 -13.62 -3.89
N ALA A 230 -4.08 -13.52 -5.17
CA ALA A 230 -5.36 -12.96 -5.56
C ALA A 230 -6.52 -13.93 -5.21
N LYS A 231 -7.29 -13.58 -4.17
CA LYS A 231 -8.51 -14.30 -3.74
C LYS A 231 -9.49 -14.56 -4.89
N GLU A 232 -9.59 -13.64 -5.83
CA GLU A 232 -10.51 -13.65 -6.97
C GLU A 232 -10.09 -14.67 -8.03
N LEU A 233 -8.81 -15.02 -8.06
CA LEU A 233 -8.28 -16.13 -8.82
C LEU A 233 -8.40 -17.45 -8.06
N GLY A 234 -9.10 -17.45 -6.92
CA GLY A 234 -9.28 -18.60 -6.05
C GLY A 234 -8.09 -18.87 -5.13
N ASP A 235 -7.18 -17.91 -4.97
CA ASP A 235 -5.88 -18.14 -4.34
C ASP A 235 -5.57 -17.16 -3.20
N PRO A 236 -6.44 -17.02 -2.18
CA PRO A 236 -6.16 -16.10 -1.08
C PRO A 236 -4.98 -16.55 -0.21
N ASP A 237 -4.31 -15.59 0.43
CA ASP A 237 -3.35 -15.87 1.49
C ASP A 237 -4.10 -16.33 2.75
N PRO A 238 -3.71 -17.47 3.36
CA PRO A 238 -4.41 -18.02 4.51
C PRO A 238 -4.27 -17.16 5.77
N VAL A 239 -3.16 -16.42 5.94
CA VAL A 239 -2.94 -15.56 7.10
C VAL A 239 -3.82 -14.32 6.98
N GLU A 240 -3.86 -13.67 5.82
CA GLU A 240 -4.76 -12.53 5.57
C GLU A 240 -6.24 -12.88 5.80
N VAL A 241 -6.67 -14.06 5.34
CA VAL A 241 -8.08 -14.49 5.48
C VAL A 241 -8.44 -14.87 6.91
N SER A 242 -7.48 -15.36 7.71
CA SER A 242 -7.74 -15.83 9.07
C SER A 242 -7.45 -14.81 10.16
N THR A 243 -6.71 -13.74 9.85
CA THR A 243 -6.37 -12.70 10.81
C THR A 243 -7.56 -11.78 11.07
N THR A 244 -7.97 -11.68 12.33
CA THR A 244 -9.08 -10.83 12.76
C THR A 244 -8.59 -9.66 13.61
N ALA A 245 -9.39 -8.60 13.71
CA ALA A 245 -9.07 -7.47 14.59
C ALA A 245 -8.85 -7.90 16.06
N ASN A 246 -9.66 -8.83 16.58
CA ASN A 246 -9.51 -9.36 17.94
C ASN A 246 -8.18 -10.10 18.13
N MET A 247 -7.73 -10.85 17.11
CA MET A 247 -6.44 -11.53 17.17
C MET A 247 -5.32 -10.50 17.25
N ILE A 248 -5.34 -9.47 16.41
CA ILE A 248 -4.35 -8.39 16.41
C ILE A 248 -4.32 -7.69 17.77
N GLU A 249 -5.48 -7.28 18.29
CA GLU A 249 -5.59 -6.62 19.60
C GLU A 249 -5.02 -7.50 20.72
N SER A 250 -5.30 -8.80 20.70
CA SER A 250 -4.78 -9.75 21.71
C SER A 250 -3.27 -9.97 21.65
N GLN A 251 -2.63 -9.66 20.52
CA GLN A 251 -1.19 -9.87 20.28
C GLN A 251 -0.39 -8.55 20.25
N ALA A 252 -1.04 -7.40 20.43
CA ALA A 252 -0.42 -6.08 20.32
C ALA A 252 0.70 -5.81 21.36
N SER A 253 0.80 -6.63 22.41
CA SER A 253 1.82 -6.53 23.48
C SER A 253 2.91 -7.62 23.40
N GLY A 254 3.05 -8.27 22.24
CA GLY A 254 4.06 -9.31 22.01
C GLY A 254 5.51 -8.81 22.08
N GLU A 255 6.45 -9.74 21.97
CA GLU A 255 7.87 -9.40 21.88
C GLU A 255 8.18 -8.72 20.54
N TRP A 256 9.01 -7.69 20.61
CA TRP A 256 9.48 -6.98 19.43
C TRP A 256 10.44 -7.84 18.62
N ALA A 257 10.36 -7.76 17.30
CA ALA A 257 11.41 -8.28 16.44
C ALA A 257 12.75 -7.64 16.84
N PRO A 258 13.88 -8.38 16.84
CA PRO A 258 15.19 -7.90 17.28
C PRO A 258 15.84 -6.98 16.25
N LEU A 259 15.20 -5.84 15.97
CA LEU A 259 15.59 -4.84 14.99
C LEU A 259 16.12 -3.59 15.66
N ASN A 260 16.87 -2.78 14.91
CA ASN A 260 17.16 -1.41 15.33
C ASN A 260 15.94 -0.52 15.00
N TYR A 261 15.24 -0.01 16.01
CA TYR A 261 14.11 0.92 15.80
C TYR A 261 14.54 2.39 15.74
N ASP A 262 15.79 2.71 16.06
CA ASP A 262 16.37 4.06 15.95
C ASP A 262 17.11 4.21 14.61
N GLN A 263 16.34 4.25 13.52
CA GLN A 263 16.85 4.42 12.16
C GLN A 263 15.82 5.04 11.21
N ASP A 264 16.22 5.33 9.98
CA ASP A 264 15.31 5.80 8.93
C ASP A 264 14.20 4.76 8.65
N VAL A 265 12.97 5.24 8.41
CA VAL A 265 11.79 4.40 8.20
C VAL A 265 11.97 3.42 7.05
N LEU A 266 12.52 3.84 5.90
CA LEU A 266 12.69 2.94 4.75
C LEU A 266 13.75 1.88 5.05
N LYS A 267 14.76 2.22 5.85
CA LYS A 267 15.74 1.25 6.32
C LYS A 267 15.13 0.26 7.31
N LEU A 268 14.32 0.73 8.26
CA LEU A 268 13.58 -0.15 9.18
C LEU A 268 12.67 -1.11 8.41
N MET A 269 11.97 -0.61 7.39
CA MET A 269 11.14 -1.43 6.50
C MET A 269 11.96 -2.51 5.78
N HIS A 270 13.13 -2.16 5.24
CA HIS A 270 14.03 -3.17 4.66
C HIS A 270 14.45 -4.24 5.67
N ASP A 271 14.89 -3.82 6.85
CA ASP A 271 15.38 -4.75 7.89
C ASP A 271 14.24 -5.64 8.42
N LEU A 272 13.02 -5.10 8.57
CA LEU A 272 11.83 -5.86 8.90
C LEU A 272 11.51 -6.89 7.82
N ALA A 273 11.51 -6.48 6.55
CA ALA A 273 11.24 -7.38 5.44
C ALA A 273 12.23 -8.55 5.42
N ALA A 274 13.53 -8.25 5.57
CA ALA A 274 14.59 -9.26 5.64
C ALA A 274 14.40 -10.21 6.82
N TRP A 275 14.03 -9.70 7.99
CA TRP A 275 13.75 -10.51 9.16
C TRP A 275 12.51 -11.40 8.95
N THR A 276 11.40 -10.87 8.45
CA THR A 276 10.19 -11.63 8.15
C THR A 276 10.47 -12.75 7.14
N ASN A 277 11.18 -12.42 6.05
CA ASN A 277 11.57 -13.37 5.01
C ASN A 277 12.46 -14.49 5.56
N ALA A 278 13.34 -14.20 6.50
CA ALA A 278 14.24 -15.20 7.09
C ALA A 278 13.57 -16.11 8.15
N ASN A 279 12.50 -15.66 8.80
CA ASN A 279 12.01 -16.31 10.04
C ASN A 279 10.64 -16.99 9.94
N PHE A 280 9.82 -16.68 8.93
CA PHE A 280 8.44 -17.20 8.86
C PHE A 280 8.19 -17.96 7.56
N LEU A 281 7.13 -18.76 7.48
CA LEU A 281 6.73 -19.44 6.25
C LEU A 281 5.55 -18.71 5.60
N SER A 282 5.51 -18.65 4.28
CA SER A 282 4.31 -18.33 3.50
C SER A 282 3.70 -19.61 2.93
N LYS A 283 2.50 -19.51 2.37
CA LYS A 283 1.85 -20.60 1.64
C LYS A 283 2.74 -21.17 0.52
N ASP A 284 3.44 -20.28 -0.19
CA ASP A 284 4.31 -20.63 -1.30
C ASP A 284 5.72 -20.98 -0.84
N THR A 285 6.00 -20.99 0.45
CA THR A 285 7.28 -21.49 0.98
C THR A 285 7.31 -23.01 1.06
N VAL A 286 6.15 -23.66 1.18
CA VAL A 286 6.02 -25.11 1.36
C VAL A 286 5.83 -25.77 -0.01
N PRO A 287 6.70 -26.72 -0.42
CA PRO A 287 6.50 -27.45 -1.67
C PRO A 287 5.14 -28.13 -1.68
N LEU A 288 4.41 -28.00 -2.79
CA LEU A 288 3.20 -28.78 -3.00
C LEU A 288 3.57 -30.27 -2.97
N SER A 289 2.71 -31.10 -2.36
CA SER A 289 2.95 -32.54 -2.24
C SER A 289 3.38 -33.16 -3.58
N GLY A 290 4.56 -33.78 -3.60
CA GLY A 290 5.13 -34.42 -4.78
C GLY A 290 5.80 -33.48 -5.80
N LYS A 291 5.95 -32.19 -5.51
CA LYS A 291 6.69 -31.24 -6.37
C LYS A 291 8.04 -30.84 -5.76
N PRO A 292 9.09 -30.67 -6.59
CA PRO A 292 10.42 -30.23 -6.12
C PRO A 292 10.51 -28.72 -5.88
N ALA A 293 9.52 -27.95 -6.33
CA ALA A 293 9.48 -26.49 -6.25
C ALA A 293 8.19 -26.02 -5.55
N SER A 294 8.25 -24.83 -4.98
CA SER A 294 7.10 -24.08 -4.47
C SER A 294 6.14 -23.66 -5.60
N ALA A 295 4.97 -23.12 -5.24
CA ALA A 295 3.98 -22.66 -6.23
C ALA A 295 4.53 -21.53 -7.13
N ASN A 296 5.39 -20.65 -6.60
CA ASN A 296 6.13 -19.63 -7.36
C ASN A 296 7.32 -20.17 -8.20
N GLY A 297 7.52 -21.49 -8.26
CA GLY A 297 8.58 -22.11 -9.06
C GLY A 297 10.01 -21.97 -8.51
N LYS A 298 10.19 -21.31 -7.35
CA LYS A 298 11.48 -21.26 -6.65
C LYS A 298 11.75 -22.60 -5.93
N SER A 299 13.01 -22.82 -5.55
CA SER A 299 13.33 -23.96 -4.68
C SER A 299 12.68 -23.75 -3.32
N ALA A 300 12.35 -24.85 -2.63
CA ALA A 300 11.91 -24.77 -1.25
C ALA A 300 12.89 -23.91 -0.44
N TYR A 301 12.38 -22.92 0.28
CA TYR A 301 13.22 -22.15 1.18
C TYR A 301 13.73 -23.06 2.31
N ALA A 302 14.90 -22.72 2.85
CA ALA A 302 15.33 -23.34 4.10
C ALA A 302 14.22 -23.12 5.14
N SER A 303 13.75 -24.19 5.77
CA SER A 303 12.81 -24.07 6.87
C SER A 303 13.44 -23.16 7.95
N PRO A 304 12.66 -22.25 8.57
CA PRO A 304 13.16 -21.47 9.69
C PRO A 304 13.81 -22.40 10.70
N THR A 305 15.08 -22.15 11.00
CA THR A 305 15.77 -22.85 12.07
C THR A 305 15.35 -22.17 13.36
N TRP A 306 14.43 -22.77 14.11
CA TRP A 306 14.21 -22.36 15.49
C TRP A 306 15.53 -22.55 16.23
N ALA A 307 16.15 -21.44 16.64
CA ALA A 307 17.28 -21.51 17.55
C ALA A 307 16.74 -22.00 18.89
N ASP A 308 17.24 -23.15 19.35
CA ASP A 308 16.95 -23.70 20.69
C ASP A 308 17.40 -22.76 21.82
#